data_AF-A0A6N8W7C2-F1
#
_entry.id   AF-A0A6N8W7C2-F1
#
_cell.length_a   1.000
_cell.length_b   1.000
_cell.length_c   1.000
_cell.angle_alpha   90.00
_cell.angle_beta   90.00
_cell.angle_gamma   90.00
#
_symmetry.space_group_name_H-M   'P 1'
#
loop_
_entity.id
_entity.type
_entity.pdbx_description
1 polymer ?
#
loop_
_entity_poly.entity_id
_entity_poly.type
_entity_poly.pdbx_seq_one_letter_code
_entity_poly.pdbx_strand_id
1 'polypeptide(L)'
;MTILIHFQQPYYRNFKAYYSQHVREHLRSEYPALVSYTRFVELIPSVLPAMCLYLRVRFGQGTGIAFIDSTPLPVCRNQRIGRHRVFAGMATRGKSNLGWFYGFKRHLIVNDQEELLRAIASYWERTFRR
;
A
#
# COMPACT_ATOMS: atom_id res chain seq x y z
N MET A 1 13.71 -0.27 2.89
CA MET A 1 12.51 0.31 3.55
C MET A 1 12.54 1.83 3.55
N THR A 2 13.59 2.47 4.08
CA THR A 2 13.74 3.94 4.17
C THR A 2 13.54 4.68 2.85
N ILE A 3 14.17 4.23 1.75
CA ILE A 3 14.04 4.83 0.42
C ILE A 3 12.57 4.88 -0.05
N LEU A 4 11.77 3.85 0.25
CA LEU A 4 10.34 3.78 -0.13
C LEU A 4 9.46 4.68 0.74
N ILE A 5 9.82 4.86 2.02
CA ILE A 5 9.14 5.79 2.94
C ILE A 5 9.43 7.22 2.50
N HIS A 6 10.70 7.54 2.22
CA HIS A 6 11.11 8.86 1.76
C HIS A 6 10.46 9.25 0.42
N PHE A 7 10.21 8.27 -0.47
CA PHE A 7 9.45 8.50 -1.71
C PHE A 7 8.02 9.03 -1.48
N GLN A 8 7.40 8.80 -0.32
CA GLN A 8 6.04 9.28 -0.05
C GLN A 8 5.97 10.81 0.12
N GLN A 9 7.11 11.51 0.14
CA GLN A 9 7.15 12.96 0.11
C GLN A 9 6.68 13.51 -1.25
N PRO A 10 6.03 14.67 -1.30
CA PRO A 10 5.29 15.15 -2.47
C PRO A 10 6.16 15.56 -3.69
N TYR A 11 7.48 15.43 -3.61
CA TYR A 11 8.41 16.00 -4.58
C TYR A 11 8.47 15.27 -5.92
N TYR A 12 8.19 13.96 -5.96
CA TYR A 12 8.37 13.15 -7.17
C TYR A 12 7.10 12.41 -7.59
N ARG A 13 6.74 12.53 -8.87
CA ARG A 13 5.52 11.90 -9.44
C ARG A 13 5.62 10.39 -9.60
N ASN A 14 6.81 9.85 -9.81
CA ASN A 14 7.01 8.42 -10.01
C ASN A 14 8.33 7.95 -9.38
N PHE A 15 8.34 6.68 -9.00
CA PHE A 15 9.47 6.08 -8.27
C PHE A 15 10.75 6.05 -9.11
N LYS A 16 10.65 5.88 -10.44
CA LYS A 16 11.82 5.83 -11.33
C LYS A 16 12.57 7.16 -11.34
N ALA A 17 11.86 8.28 -11.48
CA ALA A 17 12.42 9.63 -11.44
C ALA A 17 13.07 9.89 -10.07
N TYR A 18 12.33 9.62 -8.98
CA TYR A 18 12.85 9.73 -7.62
C TYR A 18 14.14 8.93 -7.42
N TYR A 19 14.15 7.64 -7.77
CA TYR A 19 15.32 6.80 -7.57
C TYR A 19 16.51 7.25 -8.42
N SER A 20 16.26 7.59 -9.68
CA SER A 20 17.34 7.84 -10.65
C SER A 20 17.94 9.24 -10.51
N GLN A 21 17.13 10.24 -10.19
CA GLN A 21 17.53 11.65 -10.17
C GLN A 21 17.79 12.17 -8.76
N HIS A 22 17.20 11.55 -7.72
CA HIS A 22 17.39 11.99 -6.34
C HIS A 22 18.26 11.04 -5.54
N VAL A 23 17.86 9.77 -5.43
CA VAL A 23 18.55 8.80 -4.57
C VAL A 23 19.97 8.56 -5.07
N ARG A 24 20.15 8.34 -6.38
CA ARG A 24 21.46 8.08 -6.98
C ARG A 24 22.40 9.28 -7.00
N GLU A 25 21.86 10.49 -7.15
CA GLU A 25 22.65 11.72 -7.33
C GLU A 25 22.94 12.42 -6.00
N HIS A 26 21.96 12.48 -5.10
CA HIS A 26 22.06 13.28 -3.88
C HIS A 26 22.21 12.44 -2.60
N LEU A 27 21.75 11.18 -2.59
CA LEU A 27 21.78 10.33 -1.39
C LEU A 27 22.82 9.20 -1.47
N ARG A 28 23.78 9.29 -2.39
CA ARG A 28 24.76 8.22 -2.62
C ARG A 28 25.68 8.00 -1.43
N SER A 29 25.99 9.05 -0.66
CA SER A 29 26.77 8.96 0.59
C SER A 29 26.05 8.13 1.65
N GLU A 30 24.73 8.28 1.75
CA GLU A 30 23.89 7.55 2.72
C GLU A 30 23.68 6.08 2.34
N TYR A 31 23.80 5.77 1.05
CA TYR A 31 23.58 4.43 0.49
C TYR A 31 24.77 3.99 -0.37
N PRO A 32 25.94 3.69 0.23
CA PRO A 32 27.15 3.36 -0.53
C PRO A 32 27.02 2.07 -1.36
N ALA A 33 26.17 1.13 -0.92
CA ALA A 33 25.87 -0.13 -1.62
C ALA A 33 24.54 -0.09 -2.40
N LEU A 34 24.24 1.04 -3.05
CA LEU A 34 23.00 1.21 -3.81
C LEU A 34 22.95 0.30 -5.05
N VAL A 35 21.86 -0.44 -5.20
CA VAL A 35 21.65 -1.35 -6.34
C VAL A 35 21.11 -0.61 -7.58
N SER A 36 21.12 -1.25 -8.74
CA SER A 36 20.49 -0.69 -9.94
C SER A 36 18.98 -0.49 -9.73
N TYR A 37 18.36 0.44 -10.47
CA TYR A 37 16.92 0.68 -10.39
C TYR A 37 16.10 -0.60 -10.59
N THR A 38 16.45 -1.40 -11.60
CA THR A 38 15.77 -2.67 -11.90
C THR A 38 15.87 -3.63 -10.72
N ARG A 39 17.08 -3.80 -10.17
CA ARG A 39 17.30 -4.67 -9.01
C ARG A 39 16.55 -4.15 -7.78
N PHE A 40 16.47 -2.84 -7.59
CA PHE A 40 15.71 -2.25 -6.50
C PHE A 40 14.23 -2.60 -6.61
N VAL A 41 13.64 -2.45 -7.79
CA VAL A 41 12.21 -2.76 -8.03
C VAL A 41 11.91 -4.23 -7.74
N GLU A 42 12.79 -5.14 -8.13
CA GLU A 42 12.67 -6.58 -7.79
C GLU A 42 12.69 -6.84 -6.28
N LEU A 43 13.40 -6.01 -5.51
CA LEU A 43 13.51 -6.14 -4.05
C LEU A 43 12.37 -5.45 -3.30
N ILE A 44 11.56 -4.58 -3.92
CA ILE A 44 10.45 -3.89 -3.25
C ILE A 44 9.52 -4.86 -2.48
N PRO A 45 9.09 -6.01 -3.04
CA PRO A 45 8.22 -6.95 -2.32
C PRO A 45 8.82 -7.49 -1.02
N SER A 46 10.16 -7.60 -0.92
CA SER A 46 10.83 -8.10 0.29
C SER A 46 10.70 -7.16 1.49
N VAL A 47 10.29 -5.91 1.25
CA VAL A 47 10.08 -4.90 2.30
C VAL A 47 8.73 -5.09 3.01
N LEU A 48 7.77 -5.77 2.37
CA LEU A 48 6.41 -5.92 2.88
C LEU A 48 6.35 -6.57 4.28
N PRO A 49 7.04 -7.68 4.58
CA PRO A 49 7.02 -8.28 5.91
C PRO A 49 7.55 -7.33 6.99
N ALA A 50 8.62 -6.60 6.70
CA ALA A 50 9.20 -5.61 7.62
C ALA A 50 8.23 -4.45 7.89
N MET A 51 7.51 -3.97 6.86
CA MET A 51 6.49 -2.93 7.03
C MET A 51 5.29 -3.43 7.84
N CYS A 52 4.84 -4.66 7.61
CA CYS A 52 3.76 -5.27 8.40
C CYS A 52 4.17 -5.42 9.87
N LEU A 53 5.42 -5.82 10.14
CA LEU A 53 5.94 -5.92 11.50
C LEU A 53 6.03 -4.55 12.16
N TYR A 54 6.60 -3.56 11.47
CA TYR A 54 6.66 -2.18 11.94
C TYR A 54 5.26 -1.66 12.30
N LEU A 55 4.28 -1.84 11.40
CA LEU A 55 2.90 -1.40 11.64
C LEU A 55 2.28 -2.07 12.87
N ARG A 56 2.54 -3.37 13.07
CA ARG A 56 2.05 -4.11 14.26
C ARG A 56 2.63 -3.58 15.56
N VAL A 57 3.91 -3.23 15.58
CA VAL A 57 4.57 -2.65 16.77
C VAL A 57 4.01 -1.25 17.09
N ARG A 58 3.44 -0.57 16.09
CA ARG A 58 2.83 0.76 16.25
C ARG A 58 1.35 0.72 16.58
N PHE A 59 0.74 -0.46 16.77
CA PHE A 59 -0.66 -0.51 17.16
C PHE A 59 -0.86 -0.04 18.60
N GLY A 60 -1.91 0.75 18.80
CA GLY A 60 -2.35 1.24 20.11
C GLY A 60 -3.09 0.18 20.91
N GLN A 61 -3.57 0.59 22.09
CA GLN A 61 -4.35 -0.28 22.96
C GLN A 61 -5.85 -0.10 22.72
N GLY A 62 -6.60 -1.19 22.85
CA GLY A 62 -8.07 -1.14 22.77
C GLY A 62 -8.64 -0.47 24.01
N THR A 63 -9.36 0.63 23.83
CA THR A 63 -10.01 1.42 24.90
C THR A 63 -11.47 1.00 25.14
N GLY A 64 -11.97 0.02 24.38
CA GLY A 64 -13.37 -0.45 24.41
C GLY A 64 -14.26 0.16 23.33
N ILE A 65 -13.82 1.26 22.70
CA ILE A 65 -14.48 1.87 21.52
C ILE A 65 -13.54 1.73 20.32
N ALA A 66 -14.10 1.37 19.17
CA ALA A 66 -13.35 1.26 17.92
C ALA A 66 -14.15 1.81 16.74
N PHE A 67 -13.49 2.64 15.92
CA PHE A 67 -14.02 3.15 14.67
C PHE A 67 -13.40 2.37 13.51
N ILE A 68 -14.22 1.99 12.53
CA ILE A 68 -13.77 1.26 11.34
C ILE A 68 -14.15 2.07 10.11
N ASP A 69 -13.14 2.43 9.31
CA ASP A 69 -13.36 2.95 7.96
C ASP A 69 -12.84 1.97 6.91
N SER A 70 -13.51 1.93 5.75
CA SER A 70 -13.09 1.11 4.62
C SER A 70 -12.83 1.97 3.39
N THR A 71 -11.56 2.02 2.95
CA THR A 71 -11.16 2.72 1.73
C THR A 71 -10.94 1.72 0.60
N PRO A 72 -11.50 1.95 -0.61
CA PRO A 72 -11.11 1.20 -1.80
C PRO A 72 -9.63 1.35 -2.12
N LEU A 73 -8.96 0.24 -2.43
CA LEU A 73 -7.59 0.20 -2.90
C LEU A 73 -7.56 -0.34 -4.34
N PRO A 74 -7.84 0.52 -5.35
CA PRO A 74 -7.87 0.12 -6.74
C PRO A 74 -6.47 -0.24 -7.25
N VAL A 75 -6.34 -1.42 -7.86
CA VAL A 75 -5.06 -1.89 -8.42
C VAL A 75 -4.93 -1.59 -9.92
N CYS A 76 -6.05 -1.30 -10.59
CA CYS A 76 -6.08 -0.85 -11.97
C CYS A 76 -7.37 -0.07 -12.28
N ARG A 77 -7.40 0.59 -13.43
CA ARG A 77 -8.63 1.17 -13.97
C ARG A 77 -9.58 0.07 -14.44
N ASN A 78 -10.88 0.25 -14.28
CA ASN A 78 -11.89 -0.75 -14.64
C ASN A 78 -11.80 -1.25 -16.09
N GLN A 79 -11.40 -0.39 -17.02
CA GLN A 79 -11.20 -0.72 -18.44
C GLN A 79 -10.05 -1.71 -18.68
N ARG A 80 -9.11 -1.84 -17.72
CA ARG A 80 -7.90 -2.66 -17.83
C ARG A 80 -7.96 -3.97 -17.06
N ILE A 81 -9.10 -4.31 -16.45
CA ILE A 81 -9.24 -5.50 -15.61
C ILE A 81 -8.84 -6.77 -16.37
N GLY A 82 -9.31 -6.94 -17.61
CA GLY A 82 -9.00 -8.12 -18.42
C GLY A 82 -7.52 -8.28 -18.79
N ARG A 83 -6.69 -7.24 -18.62
CA ARG A 83 -5.24 -7.27 -18.88
C ARG A 83 -4.40 -7.24 -17.60
N HIS A 84 -5.04 -7.17 -16.42
CA HIS A 84 -4.34 -7.07 -15.15
C HIS A 84 -3.80 -8.44 -14.73
N ARG A 85 -2.47 -8.55 -14.58
CA ARG A 85 -1.80 -9.82 -14.23
C ARG A 85 -1.28 -9.87 -12.79
N VAL A 86 -0.91 -8.72 -12.22
CA VAL A 86 -0.18 -8.64 -10.93
C VAL A 86 -1.00 -9.22 -9.77
N PHE A 87 -2.28 -8.87 -9.69
CA PHE A 87 -3.21 -9.38 -8.68
C PHE A 87 -4.29 -10.28 -9.27
N ALA A 88 -3.99 -10.97 -10.38
CA ALA A 88 -4.94 -11.92 -10.99
C ALA A 88 -5.28 -13.04 -9.99
N GLY A 89 -6.57 -13.36 -9.85
CA GLY A 89 -7.06 -14.33 -8.87
C GLY A 89 -7.06 -13.85 -7.41
N MET A 90 -6.43 -12.70 -7.12
CA MET A 90 -6.46 -12.05 -5.81
C MET A 90 -7.49 -10.92 -5.83
N ALA A 91 -7.25 -9.86 -6.60
CA ALA A 91 -8.13 -8.69 -6.63
C ALA A 91 -9.53 -9.00 -7.18
N THR A 92 -10.54 -8.35 -6.63
CA THR A 92 -11.95 -8.51 -7.02
C THR A 92 -12.58 -7.19 -7.41
N ARG A 93 -13.69 -7.23 -8.17
CA ARG A 93 -14.53 -6.04 -8.36
C ARG A 93 -15.28 -5.71 -7.08
N GLY A 94 -15.30 -4.44 -6.69
CA GLY A 94 -16.08 -3.92 -5.57
C GLY A 94 -16.75 -2.59 -5.95
N LYS A 95 -17.76 -2.19 -5.17
CA LYS A 95 -18.45 -0.90 -5.30
C LYS A 95 -18.15 -0.04 -4.06
N SER A 96 -17.94 1.25 -4.30
CA SER A 96 -17.78 2.31 -3.30
C SER A 96 -18.76 3.44 -3.61
N ASN A 97 -18.85 4.46 -2.74
CA ASN A 97 -19.64 5.66 -3.01
C ASN A 97 -19.17 6.40 -4.27
N LEU A 98 -17.90 6.25 -4.64
CA LEU A 98 -17.31 6.82 -5.86
C LEU A 98 -17.51 5.94 -7.10
N GLY A 99 -18.13 4.76 -6.95
CA GLY A 99 -18.39 3.82 -8.04
C GLY A 99 -17.61 2.52 -7.94
N TRP A 100 -17.56 1.79 -9.07
CA TRP A 100 -16.91 0.49 -9.18
C TRP A 100 -15.39 0.61 -9.21
N PHE A 101 -14.70 -0.34 -8.58
CA PHE A 101 -13.25 -0.48 -8.64
C PHE A 101 -12.86 -1.96 -8.73
N TYR A 102 -11.62 -2.22 -9.17
CA TYR A 102 -11.01 -3.54 -9.12
C TYR A 102 -9.78 -3.49 -8.22
N GLY A 103 -9.76 -4.29 -7.16
CA GLY A 103 -8.73 -4.23 -6.14
C GLY A 103 -9.20 -4.81 -4.81
N PHE A 104 -8.76 -4.17 -3.73
CA PHE A 104 -9.00 -4.60 -2.35
C PHE A 104 -9.79 -3.53 -1.58
N LYS A 105 -10.38 -3.88 -0.44
CA LYS A 105 -10.79 -2.91 0.57
C LYS A 105 -9.75 -2.89 1.68
N ARG A 106 -9.30 -1.69 2.05
CA ARG A 106 -8.47 -1.49 3.23
C ARG A 106 -9.38 -1.04 4.36
N HIS A 107 -9.46 -1.85 5.40
CA HIS A 107 -10.11 -1.51 6.66
C HIS A 107 -9.08 -1.00 7.65
N LEU A 108 -9.27 0.22 8.14
CA LEU A 108 -8.49 0.77 9.24
C LEU A 108 -9.38 0.81 10.48
N ILE A 109 -8.87 0.27 11.58
CA ILE A 109 -9.54 0.25 12.87
C ILE A 109 -8.75 1.16 13.80
N VAL A 110 -9.38 2.19 14.34
CA VAL A 110 -8.77 3.17 15.26
C VAL A 110 -9.56 3.25 16.56
N ASN A 111 -8.91 3.56 17.68
CA ASN A 111 -9.60 3.88 18.93
C ASN A 111 -10.05 5.35 18.98
N ASP A 112 -10.71 5.73 20.06
CA ASP A 112 -11.13 7.10 20.38
C ASP A 112 -9.98 8.06 20.71
N GLN A 113 -8.76 7.53 20.85
CA GLN A 113 -7.52 8.30 21.02
C GLN A 113 -6.70 8.40 19.72
N GLU A 114 -7.32 8.09 18.57
CA GLU A 114 -6.72 8.14 17.24
C GLU A 114 -5.56 7.15 17.02
N GLU A 115 -5.39 6.17 17.91
CA GLU A 115 -4.38 5.13 17.74
C GLU A 115 -4.90 4.05 16.80
N LEU A 116 -4.02 3.60 15.89
CA LEU A 116 -4.32 2.49 14.99
C LEU A 116 -4.36 1.18 15.76
N LEU A 117 -5.49 0.50 15.79
CA LEU A 117 -5.65 -0.82 16.42
C LEU A 117 -5.36 -1.96 15.44
N ARG A 118 -5.73 -1.77 14.17
CA ARG A 118 -5.57 -2.79 13.12
C ARG A 118 -5.67 -2.21 11.73
N ALA A 119 -4.95 -2.82 10.78
CA ALA A 119 -5.15 -2.61 9.36
C ALA A 119 -5.37 -3.96 8.66
N ILE A 120 -6.42 -4.07 7.86
CA ILE A 120 -6.79 -5.29 7.14
C ILE A 120 -7.00 -4.95 5.67
N ALA A 121 -6.41 -5.74 4.77
CA ALA A 121 -6.80 -5.76 3.36
C ALA A 121 -7.69 -6.98 3.14
N SER A 122 -8.95 -6.75 2.77
CA SER A 122 -9.93 -7.80 2.54
C SER A 122 -10.47 -7.75 1.11
N TYR A 123 -10.97 -8.90 0.68
CA TYR A 123 -11.79 -9.02 -0.52
C TYR A 123 -13.25 -8.81 -0.15
N TRP A 124 -14.08 -8.49 -1.14
CA TRP A 124 -15.51 -8.42 -0.90
C TRP A 124 -16.06 -9.83 -0.70
N GLU A 125 -16.65 -10.12 0.47
CA GLU A 125 -17.45 -11.33 0.63
C GLU A 125 -18.57 -11.31 -0.41
N ARG A 126 -18.69 -12.41 -1.15
CA ARG A 126 -19.68 -12.63 -2.21
C ARG A 126 -21.09 -12.73 -1.59
N THR A 127 -21.67 -11.62 -1.13
CA THR A 127 -23.04 -11.62 -0.60
C THR A 127 -24.08 -10.95 -1.49
N PHE A 128 -23.71 -10.56 -2.72
CA PHE A 128 -24.71 -10.18 -3.73
C PHE A 128 -24.35 -10.76 -5.10
N ARG A 129 -24.58 -12.08 -5.25
CA ARG A 129 -25.09 -12.60 -6.52
C ARG A 129 -26.60 -12.40 -6.48
N ARG A 130 -27.08 -11.37 -7.18
CA ARG A 130 -28.39 -11.43 -7.83
C ARG A 130 -28.11 -11.57 -9.32
#